data_AF-A0AA35E4F1-F1
#
_entry.id   AF-A0AA35E4F1-F1
#
_cell.length_a   1.000
_cell.length_b   1.000
_cell.length_c   1.000
_cell.angle_alpha   90.00
_cell.angle_beta   90.00
_cell.angle_gamma   90.00
#
_symmetry.space_group_name_H-M   'P 1'
#
loop_
_entity.id
_entity.type
_entity.pdbx_description
1 polymer ?
#
loop_
_entity_poly.entity_id
_entity_poly.type
_entity_poly.pdbx_seq_one_letter_code
_entity_poly.pdbx_strand_id
1 'polypeptide(L)'
;MALTWIDALFLAVLALSMLAGFMRGFVREALGLAAWVVALMVARVLAEPVADLMSGFIDSFDARLVLAFILVIFAVILLCGIVIRLVHAAVEWVGMGLLNRFAGAAFGLARGAVILLVATVLITLTPLAELQAWQEAELRPTFIELRDWAVSQLDQWERELPQAPDSLRDISLPDFRTQEELVPQPFTPTSENASQ
;
A
#
# COMPACT_ATOMS: atom_id res chain seq x y z
N MET A 1 5.97 15.20 -34.83
CA MET A 1 5.68 14.22 -33.76
C MET A 1 7.03 13.75 -33.24
N ALA A 2 7.50 14.34 -32.14
CA ALA A 2 8.74 13.93 -31.51
C ALA A 2 8.36 13.15 -30.24
N LEU A 3 8.78 11.89 -30.16
CA LEU A 3 8.67 11.12 -28.92
C LEU A 3 9.40 11.90 -27.82
N THR A 4 8.68 12.26 -26.77
CA THR A 4 9.29 12.93 -25.63
C THR A 4 10.13 11.93 -24.84
N TRP A 5 11.07 12.42 -24.03
CA TRP A 5 11.82 11.53 -23.13
C TRP A 5 10.91 10.84 -22.11
N ILE A 6 9.72 11.41 -21.81
CA ILE A 6 8.70 10.80 -20.98
C ILE A 6 8.07 9.60 -21.68
N ASP A 7 7.74 9.72 -22.97
CA ASP A 7 7.21 8.60 -23.75
C ASP A 7 8.22 7.45 -23.79
N ALA A 8 9.50 7.78 -24.03
CA ALA A 8 10.58 6.79 -24.02
C ALA A 8 10.72 6.11 -22.64
N LEU A 9 10.59 6.87 -21.55
CA LEU A 9 10.61 6.32 -20.19
C LEU A 9 9.42 5.39 -19.93
N PHE A 10 8.22 5.78 -20.34
CA PHE A 10 7.00 4.98 -20.15
C PHE A 10 7.09 3.67 -20.93
N LEU A 11 7.50 3.75 -22.20
CA LEU A 11 7.75 2.56 -23.03
C LEU A 11 8.85 1.68 -22.44
N ALA A 12 9.92 2.25 -21.91
CA ALA A 12 10.98 1.49 -21.26
C ALA A 12 10.47 0.75 -20.02
N VAL A 13 9.67 1.40 -19.16
CA VAL A 13 9.07 0.76 -17.98
C VAL A 13 8.13 -0.37 -18.37
N LEU A 14 7.27 -0.17 -19.38
CA LEU A 14 6.39 -1.23 -19.89
C LEU A 14 7.18 -2.40 -20.48
N ALA A 15 8.16 -2.11 -21.33
CA ALA A 15 9.00 -3.13 -21.97
C ALA A 15 9.79 -3.92 -20.93
N LEU A 16 10.41 -3.26 -19.95
CA LEU A 16 11.14 -3.91 -18.87
C LEU A 16 10.21 -4.75 -17.99
N SER A 17 9.01 -4.25 -17.67
CA SER A 17 8.04 -4.99 -16.86
C SER A 17 7.50 -6.22 -17.60
N MET A 18 7.19 -6.08 -18.90
CA MET A 18 6.79 -7.16 -19.78
C MET A 18 7.90 -8.20 -19.93
N LEU A 19 9.14 -7.78 -20.16
CA LEU A 19 10.29 -8.68 -20.29
C LEU A 19 10.58 -9.40 -18.98
N ALA A 20 10.54 -8.69 -17.84
CA ALA A 20 10.70 -9.30 -16.53
C ALA A 20 9.63 -10.37 -16.27
N GLY A 21 8.36 -10.07 -16.60
CA GLY A 21 7.25 -11.02 -16.49
C GLY A 21 7.39 -12.22 -17.44
N PHE A 22 7.88 -11.99 -18.66
CA PHE A 22 8.19 -13.07 -19.60
C PHE A 22 9.31 -13.98 -19.09
N MET A 23 10.37 -13.41 -18.52
CA MET A 23 11.52 -14.16 -18.00
C MET A 23 11.16 -14.98 -16.76
N ARG A 24 10.31 -14.42 -15.87
CA ARG A 24 9.91 -15.05 -14.61
C ARG A 24 8.74 -16.01 -14.74
N GLY A 25 7.83 -15.74 -15.69
CA GLY A 25 6.61 -16.49 -15.93
C GLY A 25 5.47 -16.12 -14.97
N PHE A 26 4.22 -16.24 -15.47
CA PHE A 26 3.00 -15.87 -14.75
C PHE A 26 2.87 -16.53 -13.39
N VAL A 27 3.07 -17.85 -13.32
CA VAL A 27 2.86 -18.62 -12.07
C VAL A 27 3.75 -18.11 -10.94
N ARG A 28 5.01 -17.77 -11.24
CA ARG A 28 5.93 -17.23 -10.23
C ARG A 28 5.50 -15.84 -9.77
N GLU A 29 5.10 -14.98 -10.69
CA GLU A 29 4.63 -13.63 -10.37
C GLU A 29 3.34 -13.67 -9.53
N ALA A 30 2.34 -14.46 -9.97
CA ALA A 30 1.04 -14.58 -9.32
C ALA A 30 1.15 -15.21 -7.92
N LEU A 31 1.89 -16.31 -7.78
CA LEU A 31 2.11 -16.92 -6.47
C LEU A 31 2.97 -16.03 -5.57
N GLY A 32 3.89 -15.25 -6.13
CA GLY A 32 4.67 -14.26 -5.38
C GLY A 32 3.79 -13.17 -4.77
N LEU A 33 2.82 -12.65 -5.53
CA LEU A 33 1.83 -11.72 -4.98
C LEU A 33 0.92 -12.37 -3.95
N ALA A 34 0.45 -13.60 -4.21
CA ALA A 34 -0.34 -14.35 -3.24
C ALA A 34 0.44 -14.59 -1.94
N ALA A 35 1.73 -14.89 -2.04
CA ALA A 35 2.61 -15.06 -0.87
C ALA A 35 2.72 -13.78 -0.04
N TRP A 36 2.76 -12.60 -0.66
CA TRP A 36 2.72 -11.33 0.06
C TRP A 36 1.41 -11.14 0.83
N VAL A 37 0.26 -11.43 0.21
CA VAL A 37 -1.05 -11.35 0.89
C VAL A 37 -1.12 -12.32 2.06
N VAL A 38 -0.70 -13.58 1.84
CA VAL A 38 -0.66 -14.60 2.90
C VAL A 38 0.29 -14.19 4.02
N ALA A 39 1.47 -13.68 3.69
CA ALA A 39 2.44 -13.21 4.68
C ALA A 39 1.88 -12.08 5.55
N LEU A 40 1.17 -11.11 4.95
CA LEU A 40 0.50 -10.04 5.69
C LEU A 40 -0.62 -10.58 6.58
N MET A 41 -1.48 -11.47 6.07
CA MET A 41 -2.56 -12.07 6.88
C MET A 41 -2.01 -12.87 8.07
N VAL A 42 -0.96 -13.67 7.84
CA VAL A 42 -0.32 -14.48 8.88
C VAL A 42 0.38 -13.57 9.89
N ALA A 43 1.10 -12.55 9.45
CA ALA A 43 1.75 -11.57 10.32
C ALA A 43 0.73 -10.82 11.18
N ARG A 44 -0.46 -10.48 10.66
CA ARG A 44 -1.51 -9.82 11.44
C ARG A 44 -1.99 -10.65 12.63
N VAL A 45 -1.87 -11.98 12.59
CA VAL A 45 -2.29 -12.89 13.67
C VAL A 45 -1.10 -13.32 14.55
N LEU A 46 0.07 -13.56 13.96
CA LEU A 46 1.24 -14.09 14.68
C LEU A 46 2.19 -13.03 15.23
N ALA A 47 2.08 -11.75 14.83
CA ALA A 47 3.01 -10.72 15.28
C ALA A 47 2.98 -10.52 16.79
N GLU A 48 1.81 -10.54 17.43
CA GLU A 48 1.69 -10.35 18.88
C GLU A 48 2.29 -11.54 19.67
N PRO A 49 1.93 -12.81 19.40
CA PRO A 49 2.59 -13.96 20.02
C PRO A 49 4.12 -13.97 19.84
N VAL A 50 4.61 -13.58 18.65
CA VAL A 50 6.05 -13.52 18.38
C VAL A 50 6.70 -12.35 19.13
N ALA A 51 6.02 -11.22 19.27
CA ALA A 51 6.51 -10.08 20.04
C ALA A 51 6.69 -10.42 21.52
N ASP A 52 5.81 -11.25 22.09
CA ASP A 52 5.91 -11.68 23.50
C ASP A 52 7.13 -12.54 23.77
N LEU A 53 7.54 -13.38 22.80
CA LEU A 53 8.78 -14.15 22.88
C LEU A 53 10.04 -13.26 22.92
N MET A 54 9.93 -12.02 22.43
CA MET A 54 11.01 -11.04 22.39
C MET A 54 11.06 -10.15 23.64
N SER A 55 10.18 -10.39 24.62
CA SER A 55 10.06 -9.56 25.82
C SER A 55 11.33 -9.45 26.65
N GLY A 56 12.23 -10.44 26.59
CA GLY A 56 13.53 -10.40 27.27
C GLY A 56 14.63 -9.63 26.54
N PHE A 57 14.41 -9.16 25.30
CA PHE A 57 15.43 -8.48 24.48
C PHE A 57 15.13 -7.01 24.22
N ILE A 58 13.86 -6.62 24.20
CA ILE A 58 13.39 -5.27 23.87
C ILE A 58 12.31 -4.87 24.85
N ASP A 59 12.49 -3.73 25.53
CA ASP A 59 11.56 -3.26 26.55
C ASP A 59 10.26 -2.68 25.95
N SER A 60 10.38 -1.97 24.81
CA SER A 60 9.23 -1.35 24.14
C SER A 60 8.37 -2.38 23.41
N PHE A 61 7.11 -2.51 23.82
CA PHE A 61 6.13 -3.39 23.17
C PHE A 61 5.91 -3.03 21.70
N ASP A 62 5.75 -1.75 21.38
CA ASP A 62 5.54 -1.28 20.00
C ASP A 62 6.71 -1.68 19.08
N ALA A 63 7.95 -1.53 19.58
CA ALA A 63 9.14 -1.94 18.84
C ALA A 63 9.19 -3.46 18.61
N ARG A 64 8.82 -4.26 19.62
CA ARG A 64 8.71 -5.72 19.48
C ARG A 64 7.66 -6.10 18.45
N LEU A 65 6.49 -5.45 18.48
CA LEU A 65 5.39 -5.76 17.58
C LEU A 65 5.76 -5.48 16.12
N VAL A 66 6.37 -4.33 15.84
CA VAL A 66 6.86 -3.98 14.49
C VAL A 66 7.89 -5.00 14.02
N LEU A 67 8.87 -5.34 14.86
CA LEU A 67 9.93 -6.28 14.52
C LEU A 67 9.39 -7.69 14.29
N ALA A 68 8.49 -8.16 15.16
CA ALA A 68 7.82 -9.45 15.03
C ALA A 68 7.00 -9.52 13.75
N PHE A 69 6.27 -8.46 13.41
CA PHE A 69 5.49 -8.38 12.18
C PHE A 69 6.39 -8.54 10.94
N ILE A 70 7.51 -7.81 10.88
CA ILE A 70 8.49 -7.92 9.79
C ILE A 70 9.10 -9.31 9.72
N LEU A 71 9.48 -9.88 10.88
CA LEU A 71 10.09 -11.21 10.96
C LEU A 71 9.15 -12.30 10.45
N VAL A 72 7.87 -12.26 10.88
CA VAL A 72 6.85 -13.21 10.41
C VAL A 72 6.64 -13.09 8.90
N ILE A 73 6.54 -11.87 8.36
CA ILE A 73 6.43 -11.67 6.91
C ILE A 73 7.61 -12.32 6.19
N PHE A 74 8.84 -12.05 6.64
CA PHE A 74 10.04 -12.63 6.04
C PHE A 74 10.05 -14.15 6.09
N ALA A 75 9.71 -14.74 7.24
CA ALA A 75 9.64 -16.19 7.41
C ALA A 75 8.61 -16.83 6.47
N VAL A 76 7.41 -16.24 6.37
CA VAL A 76 6.34 -16.75 5.50
C VAL A 76 6.72 -16.61 4.03
N ILE A 77 7.25 -15.46 3.60
CA ILE A 77 7.70 -15.25 2.22
C ILE A 77 8.79 -16.25 1.85
N LEU A 78 9.73 -16.53 2.75
CA LEU A 78 10.80 -17.50 2.51
C LEU A 78 10.22 -18.92 2.31
N LEU A 79 9.29 -19.32 3.16
CA LEU A 79 8.61 -20.63 3.06
C LEU A 79 7.80 -20.75 1.77
N CYS A 80 6.96 -19.74 1.47
CA CYS A 80 6.22 -19.68 0.21
C CYS A 80 7.16 -19.70 -0.99
N GLY A 81 8.32 -19.02 -0.91
CA GLY A 81 9.33 -19.02 -1.96
C GLY A 81 9.83 -20.41 -2.33
N ILE A 82 9.96 -21.32 -1.35
CA ILE A 82 10.33 -22.73 -1.59
C ILE A 82 9.20 -23.44 -2.37
N VAL A 83 7.95 -23.28 -1.91
CA VAL A 83 6.76 -23.85 -2.56
C VAL A 83 6.63 -23.36 -4.01
N ILE A 84 6.82 -22.06 -4.23
CA ILE A 84 6.76 -21.44 -5.57
C ILE A 84 7.79 -22.05 -6.51
N ARG A 85 9.02 -22.29 -6.04
CA ARG A 85 10.06 -22.95 -6.86
C ARG A 85 9.65 -24.35 -7.27
N LEU A 86 9.04 -25.11 -6.35
CA LEU A 86 8.57 -26.47 -6.62
C LEU A 86 7.43 -26.47 -7.64
N VAL A 87 6.44 -25.58 -7.47
CA VAL A 87 5.32 -25.43 -8.41
C VAL A 87 5.82 -24.99 -9.78
N HIS A 88 6.77 -24.04 -9.83
CA HIS A 88 7.38 -23.59 -11.07
C HIS A 88 8.07 -24.74 -11.82
N ALA A 89 8.83 -25.57 -11.12
CA ALA A 89 9.46 -26.76 -11.70
C ALA A 89 8.39 -27.72 -12.26
N ALA A 90 7.30 -27.96 -11.52
CA ALA A 90 6.20 -28.79 -12.01
C ALA A 90 5.55 -28.24 -13.29
N VAL A 91 5.37 -26.91 -13.40
CA VAL A 91 4.82 -26.26 -14.60
C VAL A 91 5.75 -26.42 -15.80
N GLU A 92 7.07 -26.32 -15.59
CA GLU A 92 8.05 -26.56 -16.66
C GLU A 92 8.04 -28.02 -17.12
N TRP A 93 7.88 -28.97 -16.19
CA TRP A 93 7.77 -30.40 -16.49
C TRP A 93 6.57 -30.77 -17.37
N VAL A 94 5.43 -30.10 -17.18
CA VAL A 94 4.21 -30.31 -17.99
C VAL A 94 4.32 -29.70 -19.39
N GLY A 95 5.42 -29.00 -19.71
CA GLY A 95 5.65 -28.40 -21.02
C GLY A 95 4.88 -27.10 -21.26
N MET A 96 4.20 -26.57 -20.24
CA MET A 96 3.45 -25.30 -20.31
C MET A 96 4.35 -24.06 -20.17
N GLY A 97 5.68 -24.23 -20.21
CA GLY A 97 6.64 -23.15 -20.01
C GLY A 97 6.42 -21.95 -20.95
N LEU A 98 6.16 -22.17 -22.23
CA LEU A 98 5.94 -21.07 -23.19
C LEU A 98 4.66 -20.29 -22.90
N LEU A 99 3.53 -20.99 -22.66
CA LEU A 99 2.27 -20.32 -22.31
C LEU A 99 2.40 -19.54 -21.00
N ASN A 100 3.06 -20.12 -19.99
CA ASN A 100 3.35 -19.47 -18.72
C ASN A 100 4.19 -18.19 -18.89
N ARG A 101 5.14 -18.18 -19.84
CA ARG A 101 5.95 -16.99 -20.16
C ARG A 101 5.15 -15.92 -20.89
N PHE A 102 4.31 -16.27 -21.86
CA PHE A 102 3.43 -15.30 -22.53
C PHE A 102 2.40 -14.70 -21.58
N ALA A 103 1.77 -15.51 -20.73
CA ALA A 103 0.92 -15.03 -19.66
C ALA A 103 1.71 -14.12 -18.69
N GLY A 104 2.98 -14.47 -18.43
CA GLY A 104 3.89 -13.66 -17.62
C GLY A 104 4.17 -12.30 -18.26
N ALA A 105 4.33 -12.24 -19.59
CA ALA A 105 4.49 -10.98 -20.32
C ALA A 105 3.25 -10.10 -20.20
N ALA A 106 2.05 -10.67 -20.38
CA ALA A 106 0.79 -9.96 -20.22
C ALA A 106 0.61 -9.43 -18.79
N PHE A 107 0.94 -10.25 -17.79
CA PHE A 107 0.92 -9.86 -16.39
C PHE A 107 1.96 -8.77 -16.08
N GLY A 108 3.17 -8.89 -16.63
CA GLY A 108 4.24 -7.89 -16.53
C GLY A 108 3.83 -6.55 -17.15
N LEU A 109 3.12 -6.58 -18.28
CA LEU A 109 2.56 -5.39 -18.91
C LEU A 109 1.50 -4.74 -18.02
N ALA A 110 0.55 -5.52 -17.48
CA ALA A 110 -0.46 -5.02 -16.56
C ALA A 110 0.18 -4.39 -15.30
N ARG A 111 1.19 -5.05 -14.72
CA ARG A 111 1.97 -4.50 -13.61
C ARG A 111 2.68 -3.19 -13.99
N GLY A 112 3.31 -3.15 -15.16
CA GLY A 112 3.94 -1.93 -15.68
C GLY A 112 2.93 -0.79 -15.84
N ALA A 113 1.74 -1.09 -16.34
CA ALA A 113 0.65 -0.13 -16.47
C ALA A 113 0.20 0.40 -15.09
N VAL A 114 0.09 -0.44 -14.06
CA VAL A 114 -0.21 -0.01 -12.69
C VAL A 114 0.89 0.90 -12.13
N ILE A 115 2.17 0.58 -12.37
CA ILE A 115 3.29 1.44 -11.93
C ILE A 115 3.20 2.82 -12.61
N LEU A 116 2.94 2.85 -13.92
CA LEU A 116 2.81 4.09 -14.67
C LEU A 116 1.53 4.86 -14.35
N LEU A 117 0.45 4.18 -13.96
CA LEU A 117 -0.77 4.78 -13.43
C LEU A 117 -0.46 5.57 -12.15
N VAL A 118 0.24 4.94 -11.20
CA VAL A 118 0.67 5.61 -9.97
C VAL A 118 1.61 6.77 -10.29
N ALA A 119 2.56 6.60 -11.21
CA ALA A 119 3.43 7.68 -11.66
C ALA A 119 2.65 8.85 -12.27
N THR A 120 1.62 8.56 -13.09
CA THR A 120 0.75 9.57 -13.71
C THR A 120 -0.03 10.34 -12.65
N VAL A 121 -0.59 9.65 -11.65
CA VAL A 121 -1.23 10.30 -10.49
C VAL A 121 -0.26 11.25 -9.81
N LEU A 122 0.94 10.78 -9.47
CA LEU A 122 1.97 11.61 -8.81
C LEU A 122 2.40 12.82 -9.66
N ILE A 123 2.60 12.65 -10.97
CA ILE A 123 2.90 13.75 -11.90
C ILE A 123 1.78 14.79 -11.87
N THR A 124 0.52 14.35 -11.88
CA THR A 124 -0.64 15.26 -11.92
C THR A 124 -0.89 15.98 -10.60
N LEU A 125 -0.41 15.43 -9.49
CA LEU A 125 -0.48 16.03 -8.15
C LEU A 125 0.71 16.95 -7.83
N THR A 126 1.70 17.04 -8.73
CA THR A 126 2.92 17.83 -8.52
C THR A 126 3.10 18.86 -9.65
N PRO A 127 3.99 19.85 -9.49
CA PRO A 127 4.32 20.80 -10.57
C PRO A 127 4.87 20.13 -11.84
N LEU A 128 5.17 18.82 -11.79
CA LEU A 128 5.62 18.07 -12.95
C LEU A 128 4.58 18.05 -14.08
N ALA A 129 3.30 18.26 -13.76
CA ALA A 129 2.25 18.39 -14.75
C ALA A 129 2.46 19.55 -15.74
N GLU A 130 3.23 20.59 -15.39
CA GLU A 130 3.50 21.73 -16.28
C GLU A 130 4.71 21.52 -17.20
N LEU A 131 5.47 20.43 -17.04
CA LEU A 131 6.62 20.17 -17.90
C LEU A 131 6.17 20.06 -19.36
N GLN A 132 6.87 20.79 -20.23
CA GLN A 132 6.67 20.73 -21.68
C GLN A 132 6.76 19.29 -22.20
N ALA A 133 7.72 18.50 -21.69
CA ALA A 133 7.86 17.09 -22.05
C ALA A 133 6.67 16.21 -21.64
N TRP A 134 5.91 16.58 -20.60
CA TRP A 134 4.67 15.89 -20.22
C TRP A 134 3.51 16.36 -21.09
N GLN A 135 3.42 17.67 -21.33
CA GLN A 135 2.36 18.24 -22.15
C GLN A 135 2.40 17.75 -23.60
N GLU A 136 3.59 17.58 -24.15
CA GLU A 136 3.84 17.08 -25.51
C GLU A 136 3.86 15.55 -25.62
N ALA A 137 3.80 14.82 -24.50
CA ALA A 137 3.87 13.36 -24.50
C ALA A 137 2.67 12.73 -25.22
N GLU A 138 2.95 11.83 -26.15
CA GLU A 138 1.92 11.16 -26.96
C GLU A 138 1.14 10.14 -26.13
N LEU A 139 1.79 9.51 -25.14
CA LEU A 139 1.16 8.54 -24.25
C LEU A 139 0.33 9.19 -23.13
N ARG A 140 0.51 10.49 -22.88
CA ARG A 140 -0.20 11.22 -21.82
C ARG A 140 -1.72 11.00 -21.84
N PRO A 141 -2.46 11.24 -22.95
CA PRO A 141 -3.92 11.09 -22.96
C PRO A 141 -4.36 9.68 -22.55
N THR A 142 -3.69 8.65 -23.05
CA THR A 142 -3.98 7.25 -22.70
C THR A 142 -3.84 6.97 -21.20
N PHE A 143 -2.78 7.47 -20.58
CA PHE A 143 -2.56 7.29 -19.14
C PHE A 143 -3.47 8.16 -18.27
N ILE A 144 -3.87 9.33 -18.77
CA ILE A 144 -4.88 10.18 -18.12
C ILE A 144 -6.26 9.50 -18.16
N GLU A 145 -6.66 8.94 -19.30
CA GLU A 145 -7.91 8.18 -19.41
C GLU A 145 -7.90 6.95 -18.49
N LEU A 146 -6.78 6.22 -18.45
CA LEU A 146 -6.61 5.09 -17.54
C LEU A 146 -6.71 5.51 -16.07
N ARG A 147 -6.11 6.66 -15.72
CA ARG A 147 -6.25 7.28 -14.39
C ARG A 147 -7.69 7.61 -14.08
N ASP A 148 -8.37 8.30 -14.97
CA ASP A 148 -9.74 8.77 -14.73
C ASP A 148 -10.70 7.58 -14.63
N TRP A 149 -10.50 6.54 -15.44
CA TRP A 149 -11.19 5.27 -15.29
C TRP A 149 -10.91 4.62 -13.92
N ALA A 150 -9.64 4.55 -13.50
CA ALA A 150 -9.28 3.95 -12.21
C ALA A 150 -9.85 4.73 -11.02
N VAL A 151 -9.85 6.07 -11.08
CA VAL A 151 -10.47 6.93 -10.06
C VAL A 151 -11.98 6.75 -10.04
N SER A 152 -12.63 6.65 -11.19
CA SER A 152 -14.07 6.39 -11.27
C SER A 152 -14.46 5.05 -10.65
N GLN A 153 -13.59 4.05 -10.78
CA GLN A 153 -13.75 2.74 -10.19
C GLN A 153 -13.61 2.77 -8.67
N LEU A 154 -12.77 3.64 -8.11
CA LEU A 154 -12.68 3.85 -6.66
C LEU A 154 -13.90 4.63 -6.13
N ASP A 155 -14.31 5.68 -6.84
CA ASP A 155 -15.46 6.51 -6.48
C ASP A 155 -16.77 5.69 -6.46
N GLN A 156 -16.95 4.74 -7.39
CA GLN A 156 -18.11 3.86 -7.29
C GLN A 156 -18.07 2.98 -6.01
N TRP A 157 -16.89 2.48 -5.61
CA TRP A 157 -16.78 1.63 -4.42
C TRP A 157 -17.08 2.46 -3.17
N GLU A 158 -16.63 3.73 -3.15
CA GLU A 158 -16.95 4.65 -2.07
C GLU A 158 -18.44 4.98 -1.98
N ARG A 159 -19.13 5.10 -3.13
CA ARG A 159 -20.59 5.25 -3.16
C ARG A 159 -21.34 4.02 -2.63
N GLU A 160 -20.77 2.83 -2.77
CA GLU A 160 -21.36 1.58 -2.28
C GLU A 160 -21.17 1.40 -0.75
N LEU A 161 -20.27 2.16 -0.12
CA LEU A 161 -20.11 2.13 1.33
C LEU A 161 -21.37 2.69 2.01
N PRO A 162 -21.86 2.07 3.10
CA PRO A 162 -22.96 2.62 3.89
C PRO A 162 -22.62 4.05 4.28
N GLN A 163 -23.39 5.02 3.78
CA GLN A 163 -23.29 6.41 4.20
C GLN A 163 -23.35 6.44 5.73
N ALA A 164 -22.38 7.11 6.37
CA ALA A 164 -22.37 7.26 7.82
C ALA A 164 -23.78 7.67 8.27
N PRO A 165 -24.45 6.89 9.14
CA PRO A 165 -25.84 7.17 9.50
C PRO A 165 -25.94 8.58 10.04
N ASP A 166 -27.03 9.29 9.73
CA ASP A 166 -27.20 10.70 10.12
C ASP A 166 -27.05 10.90 11.64
N SER A 167 -27.25 9.84 12.43
CA SER A 167 -26.92 9.80 13.85
C SER A 167 -25.47 10.16 14.18
N LEU A 168 -24.47 9.83 13.35
CA LEU A 168 -23.06 10.20 13.57
C LEU A 168 -22.79 11.68 13.28
N ARG A 169 -23.60 12.32 12.42
CA ARG A 169 -23.50 13.76 12.12
C ARG A 169 -24.12 14.60 13.23
N ASP A 170 -25.12 14.06 13.93
CA ASP A 170 -25.78 14.69 15.07
C ASP A 170 -25.08 14.44 16.42
N ILE A 171 -24.02 13.61 16.46
CA ILE A 171 -23.17 13.52 17.64
C ILE A 171 -22.39 14.83 17.77
N SER A 172 -22.93 15.73 18.59
CA SER A 172 -22.21 16.90 19.07
C SER A 172 -20.99 16.40 19.85
N LEU A 173 -19.79 16.64 19.30
CA LEU A 173 -18.55 16.30 19.98
C LEU A 173 -18.55 17.00 21.34
N PRO A 174 -18.24 16.29 22.44
CA PRO A 174 -18.03 16.92 23.73
C PRO A 174 -17.01 18.06 23.57
N ASP A 175 -17.36 19.29 23.98
CA ASP A 175 -16.41 20.40 23.93
C ASP A 175 -15.33 20.16 25.00
N PHE A 176 -14.25 19.50 24.59
CA PHE A 176 -13.12 19.14 25.44
C PHE A 176 -12.41 20.36 26.02
N ARG A 177 -12.71 21.58 25.54
CA ARG A 177 -12.22 22.83 26.15
C ARG A 177 -12.88 23.17 27.48
N THR A 178 -14.04 22.59 27.78
CA THR A 178 -14.75 22.86 29.05
C THR A 178 -14.16 22.07 30.25
N GLN A 179 -13.31 21.06 29.99
CA GLN A 179 -12.67 20.29 31.08
C GLN A 179 -11.48 21.02 31.72
N GLU A 180 -10.92 22.07 31.09
CA GLU A 180 -9.89 22.92 31.73
C GLU A 180 -10.46 23.79 32.86
N GLU A 181 -11.78 23.93 32.99
CA GLU A 181 -12.40 24.66 34.11
C GLU A 181 -12.43 23.88 35.43
N LEU A 182 -12.06 22.59 35.41
CA LEU A 182 -11.87 21.75 36.59
C LEU A 182 -10.44 21.81 37.15
N VAL A 183 -9.70 22.89 36.88
CA VAL A 183 -8.51 23.23 37.69
C VAL A 183 -8.98 23.51 39.12
N PRO A 184 -8.57 22.73 40.13
CA PRO A 184 -8.94 23.01 41.52
C PRO A 184 -8.48 24.42 41.86
N GLN A 185 -9.42 25.27 42.28
CA GLN A 185 -9.11 26.61 42.77
C GLN A 185 -7.98 26.53 43.80
N PRO A 186 -6.95 27.40 43.74
CA PRO A 186 -5.90 27.42 44.74
C PRO A 186 -6.55 27.57 46.13
N PHE A 187 -6.25 26.64 47.04
CA PHE A 187 -6.65 26.75 48.44
C PHE A 187 -6.18 28.10 48.99
N THR A 188 -7.10 29.03 49.19
CA THR A 188 -6.84 30.29 49.87
C THR A 188 -6.93 30.03 51.36
N PRO A 189 -5.83 30.17 52.13
CA PRO A 189 -5.93 30.02 53.57
C PRO A 189 -6.74 31.20 54.10
N THR A 190 -7.82 30.90 54.80
CA THR A 190 -8.65 31.89 55.48
C THR A 190 -7.76 32.64 56.46
N SER A 191 -7.41 33.89 56.15
CA SER A 191 -6.79 34.81 57.10
C SER A 191 -7.86 35.24 58.10
N GLU A 192 -8.20 34.32 58.99
CA GLU A 192 -8.96 34.61 60.19
C GLU A 192 -7.97 35.10 61.24
N ASN A 193 -8.30 36.25 61.82
CA ASN A 193 -7.70 36.86 63.01
C ASN A 193 -6.61 37.94 62.80
N ALA A 194 -7.09 39.15 62.51
CA ALA A 194 -6.42 40.38 62.94
C ALA A 194 -7.49 41.46 63.24
N SER A 195 -8.23 41.28 64.33
CA SER A 195 -8.90 42.36 65.06
C SER A 195 -9.53 41.82 66.34
N GLN A 196 -8.66 41.52 67.31
CA GLN A 196 -8.86 41.77 68.74
C GLN A 196 -7.52 41.72 69.46
#